data_AF-A0A3M2BER8-F1
#
_entry.id   AF-A0A3M2BER8-F1
#
_cell.length_a   1.000
_cell.length_b   1.000
_cell.length_c   1.000
_cell.angle_alpha   90.00
_cell.angle_beta   90.00
_cell.angle_gamma   90.00
#
_symmetry.space_group_name_H-M   'P 1'
#
loop_
_entity.id
_entity.type
_entity.pdbx_description
1 polymer ?
#
loop_
_entity_poly.entity_id
_entity_poly.type
_entity_poly.pdbx_seq_one_letter_code
_entity_poly.pdbx_strand_id
1 'polypeptide(L)'
;MATKGPASLPDPVLARHPSKCPSCDYDVSGSFALGRCPECGIDLGSSMALFMAGVPRSEEASPGRKWAVIATIAAGLVFTQTLGLFIMFGYGWIPLVGLGMVLICTAWLVATGTRRARSLELLVFTGAGLSRRAWKSELRVGFMPWTRGESVHIKSVSSVWQKLAIHRTDAHGKVQRLFECGFRCPRDQIEWVQRTIESLVRGEQIQASSHAQPQ
;
A
#
# COMPACT_ATOMS: atom_id res chain seq x y z
N MET A 1 -31.63 -10.85 5.73
CA MET A 1 -30.40 -10.55 6.51
C MET A 1 -29.24 -11.29 5.87
N ALA A 2 -28.44 -10.63 5.03
CA ALA A 2 -27.29 -11.25 4.38
C ALA A 2 -26.10 -11.25 5.35
N THR A 3 -25.78 -12.40 5.93
CA THR A 3 -24.49 -12.64 6.57
C THR A 3 -23.41 -12.62 5.48
N LYS A 4 -22.92 -11.42 5.13
CA LYS A 4 -21.70 -11.24 4.36
C LYS A 4 -20.57 -11.86 5.17
N GLY A 5 -20.26 -13.12 4.91
CA GLY A 5 -18.98 -13.71 5.30
C GLY A 5 -17.85 -12.79 4.83
N PRO A 6 -16.66 -12.83 5.46
CA PRO A 6 -15.54 -12.01 5.03
C PRO A 6 -15.28 -12.32 3.56
N ALA A 7 -15.59 -11.36 2.69
CA ALA A 7 -15.36 -11.49 1.26
C ALA A 7 -13.93 -11.97 1.07
N SER A 8 -13.77 -13.21 0.59
CA SER A 8 -12.46 -13.77 0.31
C SER A 8 -11.73 -12.80 -0.60
N LEU A 9 -10.52 -12.40 -0.20
CA LEU A 9 -9.68 -11.56 -1.04
C LEU A 9 -9.51 -12.24 -2.40
N PRO A 10 -9.69 -11.53 -3.52
CA PRO A 10 -9.56 -12.13 -4.83
C PRO A 10 -8.11 -12.54 -5.03
N ASP A 11 -7.93 -13.66 -5.70
CA ASP A 11 -6.64 -14.02 -6.27
C ASP A 11 -6.36 -13.10 -7.48
N PRO A 12 -5.11 -13.03 -7.96
CA PRO A 12 -4.75 -12.17 -9.07
C PRO A 12 -5.58 -12.46 -10.33
N VAL A 13 -6.24 -11.43 -10.88
CA VAL A 13 -7.07 -11.55 -12.09
C VAL A 13 -6.53 -10.63 -13.18
N LEU A 14 -6.28 -11.19 -14.36
CA LEU A 14 -5.97 -10.43 -15.56
C LEU A 14 -7.27 -10.14 -16.30
N ALA A 15 -7.63 -8.87 -16.45
CA ALA A 15 -8.74 -8.44 -17.28
C ALA A 15 -8.22 -7.73 -18.53
N ARG A 16 -8.99 -7.79 -19.62
CA ARG A 16 -8.62 -7.10 -20.87
C ARG A 16 -8.50 -5.61 -20.68
N HIS A 17 -9.39 -5.01 -19.89
CA HIS A 17 -9.42 -3.58 -19.62
C HIS A 17 -9.94 -3.27 -18.22
N PRO A 18 -9.45 -2.21 -17.55
CA PRO A 18 -10.08 -1.72 -16.34
C PRO A 18 -11.36 -0.96 -16.68
N SER A 19 -12.44 -1.17 -15.93
CA SER A 19 -13.69 -0.42 -16.13
C SER A 19 -13.53 1.07 -15.79
N LYS A 20 -12.62 1.40 -14.88
CA LYS A 20 -12.32 2.78 -14.47
C LYS A 20 -10.86 3.14 -14.71
N CYS A 21 -10.59 4.41 -15.03
CA CYS A 21 -9.24 4.90 -15.26
C CYS A 21 -8.35 4.71 -14.01
N PRO A 22 -7.15 4.11 -14.13
CA PRO A 22 -6.26 3.88 -12.99
C PRO A 22 -5.75 5.19 -12.35
N SER A 23 -5.67 6.27 -13.12
CA SER A 23 -5.21 7.58 -12.62
C SER A 23 -6.35 8.42 -12.06
N CYS A 24 -7.39 8.68 -12.87
CA CYS A 24 -8.45 9.62 -12.55
C CYS A 24 -9.81 9.00 -12.16
N ASP A 25 -9.94 7.66 -12.11
CA ASP A 25 -11.18 6.89 -11.83
C ASP A 25 -12.40 7.21 -12.68
N TYR A 26 -12.23 7.96 -13.75
CA TYR A 26 -13.27 8.14 -14.75
C TYR A 26 -13.71 6.78 -15.29
N ASP A 27 -15.01 6.58 -15.45
CA ASP A 27 -15.55 5.37 -16.03
C ASP A 27 -15.21 5.32 -17.52
N VAL A 28 -14.42 4.32 -17.91
CA VAL A 28 -13.93 4.17 -19.28
C VAL A 28 -14.67 3.07 -20.03
N SER A 29 -15.67 2.42 -19.41
CA SER A 29 -16.36 1.26 -19.98
C SER A 29 -17.03 1.53 -21.34
N GLY A 30 -17.27 2.79 -21.73
CA GLY A 30 -17.87 3.18 -23.01
C GLY A 30 -16.99 4.02 -23.94
N SER A 31 -15.78 4.42 -23.54
CA SER A 31 -14.98 5.45 -24.25
C SER A 31 -13.60 4.96 -24.73
N PHE A 32 -13.38 3.63 -24.76
CA PHE A 32 -12.08 3.02 -25.08
C PHE A 32 -11.55 3.29 -26.49
N ALA A 33 -12.35 3.80 -27.42
CA ALA A 33 -11.95 4.04 -28.81
C ALA A 33 -10.70 4.93 -28.94
N LEU A 34 -10.40 5.76 -27.94
CA LEU A 34 -9.30 6.72 -28.00
C LEU A 34 -7.98 6.19 -27.41
N GLY A 35 -7.99 5.03 -26.72
CA GLY A 35 -6.81 4.52 -26.01
C GLY A 35 -6.29 5.41 -24.88
N ARG A 36 -6.91 6.58 -24.63
CA ARG A 36 -6.54 7.54 -23.60
C ARG A 36 -7.75 7.90 -22.76
N CYS A 37 -7.52 8.21 -21.49
CA CYS A 37 -8.57 8.71 -20.62
C CYS A 37 -8.97 10.14 -21.03
N PRO A 38 -10.27 10.44 -21.25
CA PRO A 38 -10.71 11.76 -21.66
C PRO A 38 -10.52 12.83 -20.58
N GLU A 39 -10.55 12.45 -19.30
CA GLU A 39 -10.44 13.40 -18.19
C GLU A 39 -8.98 13.77 -17.87
N CYS A 40 -8.07 12.79 -17.80
CA CYS A 40 -6.69 13.04 -17.37
C CYS A 40 -5.64 12.82 -18.45
N GLY A 41 -6.04 12.46 -19.66
CA GLY A 41 -5.15 12.26 -20.81
C GLY A 41 -4.19 11.09 -20.70
N ILE A 42 -4.27 10.29 -19.62
CA ILE A 42 -3.35 9.16 -19.43
C ILE A 42 -3.60 8.11 -20.51
N ASP A 43 -2.51 7.56 -21.04
CA ASP A 43 -2.59 6.44 -21.98
C ASP A 43 -3.12 5.21 -21.25
N LEU A 44 -4.29 4.73 -21.67
CA LEU A 44 -4.89 3.50 -21.19
C LEU A 44 -4.46 2.32 -22.07
N GLY A 45 -3.98 2.61 -23.29
CA GLY A 45 -3.53 1.64 -24.29
C GLY A 45 -4.54 0.53 -24.61
N SER A 46 -4.11 -0.45 -25.39
CA SER A 46 -4.76 -1.77 -25.55
C SER A 46 -4.49 -2.68 -24.34
N SER A 47 -4.33 -2.10 -23.15
CA SER A 47 -3.59 -2.73 -22.07
C SER A 47 -4.48 -3.59 -21.16
N MET A 48 -4.09 -4.87 -21.08
CA MET A 48 -4.51 -5.76 -20.01
C MET A 48 -4.25 -5.10 -18.66
N ALA A 49 -5.15 -5.31 -17.71
CA ALA A 49 -5.00 -4.85 -16.34
C ALA A 49 -4.93 -6.06 -15.40
N LEU A 50 -3.89 -6.11 -14.58
CA LEU A 50 -3.74 -7.12 -13.52
C LEU A 50 -4.24 -6.54 -12.21
N PHE A 51 -5.28 -7.14 -11.66
CA PHE A 51 -5.91 -6.80 -10.39
C PHE A 51 -5.42 -7.72 -9.30
N MET A 52 -4.94 -7.17 -8.19
CA MET A 52 -4.49 -7.95 -7.03
C MET A 52 -4.87 -7.26 -5.73
N ALA A 53 -5.23 -8.04 -4.72
CA ALA A 53 -5.36 -7.52 -3.37
C ALA A 53 -4.00 -7.54 -2.66
N GLY A 54 -3.60 -6.40 -2.10
CA GLY A 54 -2.34 -6.26 -1.39
C GLY A 54 -2.44 -5.41 -0.13
N VAL A 55 -1.40 -5.48 0.68
CA VAL A 55 -1.16 -4.62 1.83
C VAL A 55 0.17 -3.92 1.54
N PRO A 56 0.16 -2.61 1.25
CA PRO A 56 1.41 -1.89 1.04
C PRO A 56 2.26 -2.02 2.31
N ARG A 57 3.57 -2.17 2.14
CA ARG A 57 4.45 -1.96 3.29
C ARG A 57 4.25 -0.52 3.71
N SER A 58 4.03 -0.29 5.01
CA SER A 58 4.00 1.07 5.51
C SER A 58 5.29 1.73 5.07
N GLU A 59 5.19 2.80 4.29
CA GLU A 59 6.26 3.80 4.19
C GLU A 59 6.76 4.00 5.62
N GLU A 60 8.05 3.82 5.83
CA GLU A 60 8.63 3.82 7.17
C GLU A 60 8.02 4.97 7.96
N ALA A 61 7.47 4.64 9.13
CA ALA A 61 6.86 5.63 10.00
C ALA A 61 7.79 6.84 10.03
N SER A 62 7.25 8.01 9.64
CA SER A 62 8.05 9.22 9.49
C SER A 62 8.98 9.34 10.71
N PRO A 63 10.23 9.77 10.54
CA PRO A 63 11.18 9.83 11.65
C PRO A 63 10.58 10.56 12.87
N GLY A 64 9.71 11.55 12.66
CA GLY A 64 8.94 12.21 13.71
C GLY A 64 8.07 11.28 14.57
N ARG A 65 7.39 10.27 13.99
CA ARG A 65 6.60 9.30 14.75
C ARG A 65 7.49 8.40 15.62
N LYS A 66 8.67 8.00 15.14
CA LYS A 66 9.63 7.22 15.94
C LYS A 66 10.06 8.04 17.17
N TRP A 67 10.44 9.30 16.96
CA TRP A 67 10.81 10.22 18.05
C TRP A 67 9.65 10.48 19.02
N ALA A 68 8.42 10.60 18.53
CA ALA A 68 7.26 10.78 19.37
C ALA A 68 6.98 9.59 20.29
N VAL A 69 7.14 8.36 19.78
CA VAL A 69 7.02 7.14 20.59
C VAL A 69 8.12 7.11 21.66
N ILE A 70 9.37 7.41 21.28
CA ILE A 70 10.50 7.48 22.22
C ILE A 70 10.24 8.54 23.30
N ALA A 71 9.81 9.74 22.92
CA ALA A 71 9.50 10.83 23.85
C ALA A 71 8.37 10.45 24.81
N THR A 72 7.35 9.73 24.34
CA THR A 72 6.23 9.26 25.18
C THR A 72 6.69 8.20 26.18
N ILE A 73 7.54 7.25 25.76
CA ILE A 73 8.14 6.27 26.67
C ILE A 73 9.02 6.97 27.72
N ALA A 74 9.87 7.90 27.30
CA ALA A 74 10.73 8.67 28.18
C ALA A 74 9.91 9.50 29.19
N ALA A 75 8.86 10.19 28.74
CA ALA A 75 7.94 10.93 29.61
C ALA A 75 7.24 10.01 30.61
N GLY A 76 6.82 8.82 30.18
CA GLY A 76 6.24 7.81 31.06
C GLY A 76 7.20 7.34 32.16
N LEU A 77 8.49 7.13 31.82
CA LEU A 77 9.53 6.76 32.79
C LEU A 77 9.85 7.88 33.79
N VAL A 78 9.96 9.12 33.31
CA VAL A 78 10.15 10.30 34.18
C VAL A 78 8.96 10.46 35.12
N PHE A 79 7.74 10.22 34.62
CA PHE A 79 6.52 10.26 35.41
C PHE A 79 6.51 9.20 36.52
N THR A 80 6.89 7.95 36.23
CA THR A 80 6.96 6.91 37.28
C THR A 80 8.01 7.22 38.35
N GLN A 81 9.17 7.76 37.97
CA GLN A 81 10.21 8.15 38.94
C GLN A 81 9.77 9.32 39.82
N THR A 82 9.15 10.35 39.22
CA THR A 82 8.65 11.51 39.97
C THR A 82 7.47 11.16 40.87
N LEU A 83 6.63 10.19 40.49
CA LEU A 83 5.57 9.64 41.34
C LEU A 83 6.13 8.93 42.59
N GLY A 84 7.23 8.17 42.43
CA GLY A 84 7.92 7.57 43.58
C GLY A 84 8.47 8.60 44.55
N LEU A 85 9.12 9.66 44.03
CA LEU A 85 9.61 10.78 44.84
C LEU A 85 8.45 11.56 45.50
N PHE A 86 7.32 11.68 44.82
CA PHE A 86 6.12 12.32 45.38
C PHE A 86 5.57 11.58 46.60
N ILE A 87 5.50 10.24 46.52
CA ILE A 87 5.11 9.40 47.66
C ILE A 87 6.07 9.61 48.84
N MET A 88 7.35 9.88 48.58
CA MET A 88 8.34 10.18 49.62
C MET A 88 8.24 11.60 50.21
N PHE A 89 7.97 12.63 49.40
CA PHE A 89 8.21 14.03 49.80
C PHE A 89 6.96 14.94 49.84
N GLY A 90 5.76 14.44 49.48
CA GLY A 90 4.49 15.13 49.75
C GLY A 90 4.16 16.38 48.91
N TYR A 91 4.92 16.67 47.84
CA TYR A 91 4.72 17.87 47.01
C TYR A 91 3.58 17.73 45.98
N GLY A 92 2.34 17.98 46.44
CA GLY A 92 1.03 17.74 45.80
C GLY A 92 0.82 17.96 44.29
N TRP A 93 1.48 18.92 43.65
CA TRP A 93 1.10 19.39 42.30
C TRP A 93 1.97 18.88 41.15
N ILE A 94 3.23 18.50 41.40
CA ILE A 94 4.19 18.07 40.38
C ILE A 94 3.71 16.84 39.57
N PRO A 95 3.16 15.76 40.16
CA PRO A 95 2.68 14.62 39.39
C PRO A 95 1.44 14.94 38.57
N LEU A 96 0.61 15.93 38.96
CA LEU A 96 -0.52 16.33 38.12
C LEU A 96 -0.03 16.91 36.78
N VAL A 97 1.06 17.69 36.80
CA VAL A 97 1.69 18.23 35.58
C VAL A 97 2.27 17.10 34.73
N GLY A 98 2.97 16.13 35.35
CA GLY A 98 3.53 14.98 34.66
C GLY A 98 2.47 14.11 33.98
N LEU A 99 1.36 13.83 34.68
CA LEU A 99 0.23 13.07 34.13
C LEU A 99 -0.41 13.81 32.95
N GLY A 100 -0.60 15.13 33.09
CA GLY A 100 -1.12 15.98 32.01
C GLY A 100 -0.25 15.91 30.75
N MET A 101 1.07 15.95 30.92
CA MET A 101 2.02 15.85 29.80
C MET A 101 1.92 14.49 29.09
N VAL A 102 1.86 13.38 29.85
CA VAL A 102 1.70 12.02 29.29
C VAL A 102 0.38 11.89 28.52
N LEU A 103 -0.72 12.41 29.08
CA LEU A 103 -2.03 12.39 28.42
C LEU A 103 -2.04 13.21 27.12
N ILE A 104 -1.45 14.41 27.12
CA ILE A 104 -1.32 15.25 25.92
C ILE A 104 -0.48 14.54 24.85
N CYS A 105 0.68 13.99 25.22
CA CYS A 105 1.53 13.23 24.28
C CYS A 105 0.81 12.01 23.71
N THR A 106 0.07 11.27 24.54
CA THR A 106 -0.70 10.10 24.11
C THR A 106 -1.84 10.49 23.18
N ALA A 107 -2.61 11.53 23.53
CA ALA A 107 -3.68 12.05 22.69
C ALA A 107 -3.13 12.56 21.35
N TRP A 108 -2.00 13.27 21.36
CA TRP A 108 -1.31 13.71 20.15
C TRP A 108 -0.81 12.53 19.31
N LEU A 109 -0.25 11.49 19.91
CA LEU A 109 0.14 10.25 19.21
C LEU A 109 -1.05 9.50 18.61
N VAL A 110 -2.22 9.52 19.26
CA VAL A 110 -3.44 8.92 18.73
C VAL A 110 -4.02 9.76 17.58
N ALA A 111 -4.01 11.08 17.72
CA ALA A 111 -4.53 12.02 16.73
C ALA A 111 -3.63 12.11 15.48
N THR A 112 -2.31 12.16 15.66
CA THR A 112 -1.31 12.14 14.57
C THR A 112 -0.93 10.73 14.14
N GLY A 113 -1.33 9.74 14.93
CA GLY A 113 -1.31 8.35 14.56
C GLY A 113 -2.18 8.23 13.33
N THR A 114 -1.54 8.28 12.17
CA THR A 114 -2.20 7.94 10.93
C THR A 114 -2.74 6.53 11.18
N ARG A 115 -4.05 6.43 11.44
CA ARG A 115 -4.85 5.25 11.11
C ARG A 115 -4.83 5.15 9.58
N ARG A 116 -3.64 5.07 8.98
CA ARG A 116 -3.41 4.26 7.81
C ARG A 116 -3.71 2.88 8.35
N ALA A 117 -5.00 2.55 8.31
CA ALA A 117 -5.42 1.17 8.36
C ALA A 117 -4.40 0.46 7.47
N ARG A 118 -3.81 -0.62 7.97
CA ARG A 118 -3.18 -1.63 7.14
C ARG A 118 -4.29 -2.26 6.29
N SER A 119 -5.06 -1.42 5.61
CA SER A 119 -6.22 -1.75 4.84
C SER A 119 -5.65 -2.40 3.62
N LEU A 120 -6.27 -3.52 3.31
CA LEU A 120 -6.17 -4.11 2.01
C LEU A 120 -6.42 -3.02 0.97
N GLU A 121 -5.51 -2.94 0.01
CA GLU A 121 -5.58 -2.11 -1.16
C GLU A 121 -5.80 -3.01 -2.38
N LEU A 122 -6.63 -2.54 -3.30
CA LEU A 122 -6.66 -3.06 -4.65
C LEU A 122 -5.52 -2.42 -5.44
N LEU A 123 -4.60 -3.27 -5.89
CA LEU A 123 -3.49 -2.92 -6.76
C LEU A 123 -3.92 -3.21 -8.19
N VAL A 124 -3.82 -2.21 -9.06
CA VAL A 124 -4.14 -2.34 -10.48
C VAL A 124 -2.90 -2.00 -11.28
N PHE A 125 -2.31 -3.01 -11.90
CA PHE A 125 -1.16 -2.85 -12.79
C PHE A 125 -1.68 -2.73 -14.21
N THR A 126 -1.25 -1.69 -14.92
CA THR A 126 -1.53 -1.49 -16.35
C THR A 126 -0.22 -1.24 -17.09
N GLY A 127 -0.26 -1.13 -18.42
CA GLY A 127 0.93 -0.73 -19.19
C GLY A 127 1.40 0.70 -18.92
N ALA A 128 0.57 1.53 -18.28
CA ALA A 128 0.89 2.93 -17.97
C ALA A 128 1.48 3.13 -16.57
N GLY A 129 1.09 2.29 -15.61
CA GLY A 129 1.53 2.43 -14.23
C GLY A 129 0.87 1.46 -13.25
N LEU A 130 1.10 1.74 -11.98
CA LEU A 130 0.45 1.08 -10.84
C LEU A 130 -0.53 2.05 -10.18
N SER A 131 -1.80 1.68 -10.13
CA SER A 131 -2.82 2.36 -9.34
C SER A 131 -3.09 1.64 -8.03
N ARG A 132 -3.33 2.41 -6.97
CA ARG A 132 -3.63 1.93 -5.63
C ARG A 132 -4.95 2.51 -5.15
N ARG A 133 -5.85 1.64 -4.70
CA ARG A 133 -7.17 2.01 -4.18
C ARG A 133 -7.44 1.28 -2.88
N ALA A 134 -8.14 1.91 -1.95
CA ALA A 134 -8.57 1.20 -0.75
C ALA A 134 -9.59 0.11 -1.11
N TRP A 135 -9.46 -1.09 -0.55
CA TRP A 135 -10.34 -2.22 -0.89
C TRP A 135 -11.83 -1.96 -0.60
N LYS A 136 -12.12 -1.21 0.48
CA LYS A 136 -13.48 -0.91 0.94
C LYS A 136 -13.93 0.53 0.68
N SER A 137 -13.08 1.36 0.09
CA SER A 137 -13.36 2.77 -0.11
C SER A 137 -12.95 3.17 -1.50
N GLU A 138 -13.77 4.01 -2.15
CA GLU A 138 -13.42 4.60 -3.44
C GLU A 138 -12.28 5.63 -3.32
N LEU A 139 -11.78 5.89 -2.10
CA LEU A 139 -10.60 6.70 -1.90
C LEU A 139 -9.38 6.10 -2.61
N ARG A 140 -8.81 6.93 -3.48
CA ARG A 140 -7.52 6.65 -4.11
C ARG A 140 -6.38 6.92 -3.15
N VAL A 141 -5.39 6.05 -3.26
CA VAL A 141 -4.15 6.19 -2.50
C VAL A 141 -3.05 6.80 -3.38
N GLY A 142 -3.02 6.47 -4.67
CA GLY A 142 -2.10 7.09 -5.62
C GLY A 142 -1.98 6.34 -6.94
N PHE A 143 -1.32 6.99 -7.90
CA PHE A 143 -0.93 6.41 -9.18
C PHE A 143 0.58 6.61 -9.38
N MET A 144 1.29 5.55 -9.77
CA MET A 144 2.72 5.55 -10.01
C MET A 144 2.98 5.18 -11.49
N PRO A 145 3.38 6.13 -12.35
CA PRO A 145 3.67 5.84 -13.74
C PRO A 145 4.96 5.02 -13.89
N TRP A 146 5.01 4.16 -14.91
CA TRP A 146 6.22 3.42 -15.27
C TRP A 146 7.20 4.32 -16.03
N THR A 147 8.50 4.16 -15.75
CA THR A 147 9.59 4.82 -16.49
C THR A 147 10.42 3.84 -17.31
N ARG A 148 10.01 2.56 -17.39
CA ARG A 148 10.65 1.47 -18.15
C ARG A 148 12.06 1.10 -17.68
N GLY A 149 12.44 1.52 -16.47
CA GLY A 149 13.72 1.21 -15.82
C GLY A 149 13.53 0.42 -14.53
N GLU A 150 12.31 -0.04 -14.27
CA GLU A 150 11.93 -0.73 -13.06
C GLU A 150 12.20 -2.23 -13.14
N SER A 151 12.76 -2.80 -12.08
CA SER A 151 12.86 -4.24 -11.88
C SER A 151 11.81 -4.73 -10.90
N VAL A 152 11.22 -5.89 -11.20
CA VAL A 152 10.16 -6.51 -10.41
C VAL A 152 10.76 -7.69 -9.66
N HIS A 153 10.56 -7.74 -8.35
CA HIS A 153 11.02 -8.85 -7.52
C HIS A 153 9.87 -9.38 -6.67
N ILE A 154 9.58 -10.67 -6.80
CA ILE A 154 8.59 -11.35 -5.97
C ILE A 154 9.32 -12.34 -5.06
N LYS A 155 9.17 -12.18 -3.75
CA LYS A 155 9.70 -13.08 -2.74
C LYS A 155 8.57 -13.84 -2.08
N SER A 156 8.72 -15.15 -1.97
CA SER A 156 7.73 -15.96 -1.26
C SER A 156 7.80 -15.78 0.24
N VAL A 157 6.64 -15.54 0.88
CA VAL A 157 6.51 -15.39 2.33
C VAL A 157 5.72 -16.55 2.92
N SER A 158 4.64 -16.96 2.25
CA SER A 158 3.85 -18.15 2.58
C SER A 158 3.26 -18.79 1.32
N SER A 159 2.42 -19.82 1.48
CA SER A 159 1.70 -20.46 0.37
C SER A 159 0.68 -19.54 -0.32
N VAL A 160 0.19 -18.51 0.38
CA VAL A 160 -0.88 -17.61 -0.09
C VAL A 160 -0.39 -16.16 -0.18
N TRP A 161 0.55 -15.75 0.67
CA TRP A 161 1.06 -14.38 0.70
C TRP A 161 2.45 -14.31 0.11
N GLN A 162 2.61 -13.39 -0.84
CA GLN A 162 3.88 -13.12 -1.50
C GLN A 162 4.25 -11.65 -1.28
N LYS A 163 5.52 -11.34 -1.45
CA LYS A 163 6.04 -9.98 -1.27
C LYS A 163 6.54 -9.46 -2.60
N LEU A 164 5.92 -8.38 -3.09
CA LEU A 164 6.32 -7.68 -4.30
C LEU A 164 7.17 -6.47 -3.92
N ALA A 165 8.32 -6.32 -4.56
CA ALA A 165 9.15 -5.13 -4.50
C ALA A 165 9.47 -4.66 -5.93
N ILE A 166 9.25 -3.37 -6.18
CA ILE A 166 9.58 -2.72 -7.43
C ILE A 166 10.74 -1.76 -7.15
N HIS A 167 11.85 -1.99 -7.84
CA HIS A 167 13.05 -1.16 -7.72
C HIS A 167 13.28 -0.39 -9.01
N ARG A 168 13.99 0.72 -8.92
CA ARG A 168 14.52 1.47 -10.07
C ARG A 168 16.00 1.70 -9.82
N THR A 169 16.81 1.46 -10.83
CA THR A 169 18.22 1.82 -10.79
C THR A 169 18.35 3.25 -11.26
N ASP A 170 18.87 4.12 -10.40
CA ASP A 170 19.15 5.52 -10.74
C ASP A 170 20.35 5.63 -11.71
N ALA A 171 20.57 6.79 -12.31
CA ALA A 171 21.67 7.05 -13.25
C ALA A 171 23.06 6.72 -12.65
N HIS A 172 23.18 6.78 -11.32
CA HIS A 172 24.40 6.44 -10.57
C HIS A 172 24.52 4.94 -10.21
N GLY A 173 23.66 4.07 -10.74
CA GLY A 173 23.65 2.64 -10.41
C GLY A 173 23.06 2.32 -9.03
N LYS A 174 22.56 3.33 -8.29
CA LYS A 174 21.94 3.12 -6.98
C LYS A 174 20.54 2.55 -7.15
N VAL A 175 20.29 1.40 -6.53
CA VAL A 175 18.96 0.77 -6.53
C VAL A 175 18.05 1.49 -5.54
N GLN A 176 17.07 2.22 -6.05
CA GLN A 176 16.01 2.86 -5.27
C GLN A 176 14.78 1.96 -5.23
N ARG A 177 14.22 1.73 -4.04
CA ARG A 177 12.95 1.02 -3.90
C ARG A 177 11.80 2.00 -4.12
N LEU A 178 11.01 1.78 -5.15
CA LEU A 178 9.85 2.63 -5.48
C LEU A 178 8.60 2.18 -4.76
N PHE A 179 8.36 0.87 -4.74
CA PHE A 179 7.14 0.29 -4.20
C PHE A 179 7.39 -1.06 -3.55
N GLU A 180 6.69 -1.34 -2.47
CA GLU A 180 6.78 -2.61 -1.75
C GLU A 180 5.42 -2.95 -1.14
N CYS A 181 4.92 -4.15 -1.39
CA CYS A 181 3.68 -4.64 -0.79
C CYS A 181 3.73 -6.15 -0.53
N GLY A 182 2.97 -6.59 0.45
CA GLY A 182 2.52 -7.98 0.50
C GLY A 182 1.27 -8.10 -0.37
N PHE A 183 1.13 -9.16 -1.14
CA PHE A 183 -0.08 -9.41 -1.94
C PHE A 183 -0.48 -10.87 -1.87
N ARG A 184 -1.77 -11.13 -2.05
CA ARG A 184 -2.31 -12.48 -2.08
C ARG A 184 -2.08 -13.07 -3.47
N CYS A 185 -1.36 -14.19 -3.52
CA CYS A 185 -1.10 -14.95 -4.73
C CYS A 185 -0.71 -16.38 -4.35
N PRO A 186 -1.48 -17.39 -4.79
CA PRO A 186 -1.10 -18.79 -4.69
C PRO A 186 0.31 -19.05 -5.27
N ARG A 187 1.08 -19.94 -4.64
CA ARG A 187 2.49 -20.16 -5.00
C ARG A 187 2.69 -20.62 -6.45
N ASP A 188 1.75 -21.36 -7.00
CA ASP A 188 1.68 -21.83 -8.39
C ASP A 188 1.48 -20.69 -9.39
N GLN A 189 0.91 -19.56 -8.98
CA GLN A 189 0.66 -18.40 -9.85
C GLN A 189 1.80 -17.36 -9.83
N ILE A 190 2.80 -17.50 -8.95
CA ILE A 190 3.87 -16.50 -8.76
C ILE A 190 4.58 -16.19 -10.07
N GLU A 191 4.97 -17.22 -10.82
CA GLU A 191 5.75 -17.04 -12.04
C GLU A 191 4.94 -16.32 -13.12
N TRP A 192 3.65 -16.67 -13.25
CA TRP A 192 2.73 -16.00 -14.16
C TRP A 192 2.51 -14.54 -13.78
N VAL A 193 2.26 -14.26 -12.49
CA VAL A 193 2.13 -12.88 -11.99
C VAL A 193 3.40 -12.08 -12.25
N GLN A 194 4.57 -12.66 -11.96
CA GLN A 194 5.86 -11.98 -12.19
C GLN A 194 6.04 -11.62 -13.66
N ARG A 195 5.88 -12.59 -14.58
CA ARG A 195 5.99 -12.35 -16.03
C ARG A 195 4.97 -11.32 -16.53
N THR A 196 3.75 -11.36 -15.99
CA THR A 196 2.69 -10.39 -16.32
C THR A 196 3.07 -8.99 -15.87
N ILE A 197 3.55 -8.79 -14.65
CA ILE A 197 3.97 -7.46 -14.18
C ILE A 197 5.19 -6.97 -14.97
N GLU A 198 6.18 -7.83 -15.22
CA GLU A 198 7.37 -7.46 -16.00
C GLU A 198 7.02 -7.02 -17.43
N SER A 199 6.13 -7.74 -18.12
CA SER A 199 5.65 -7.36 -19.44
C SER A 199 4.86 -6.05 -19.42
N LEU A 200 4.00 -5.82 -18.42
CA LEU A 200 3.30 -4.54 -18.24
C LEU A 200 4.27 -3.37 -18.00
N VAL A 201 5.31 -3.56 -17.17
CA VAL A 201 6.33 -2.54 -16.89
C VAL A 201 7.15 -2.20 -18.14
N ARG A 202 7.43 -3.19 -18.99
CA ARG A 202 8.13 -2.99 -20.27
C ARG A 202 7.22 -2.40 -21.36
N GLY A 203 5.90 -2.42 -21.17
CA GLY A 203 4.92 -2.03 -22.18
C GLY A 203 4.79 -3.05 -23.32
N GLU A 204 5.11 -4.31 -23.06
CA GLU A 204 4.94 -5.41 -24.02
C GLU A 204 3.46 -5.80 -24.13
N GLN A 205 3.00 -6.15 -25.34
CA GLN A 205 1.65 -6.65 -25.53
C GLN A 205 1.53 -8.06 -24.97
N ILE A 206 0.77 -8.21 -23.88
CA ILE A 206 0.42 -9.50 -23.33
C ILE A 206 -0.66 -10.10 -24.21
N GLN A 207 -0.30 -11.09 -25.02
CA GLN A 207 -1.31 -11.98 -25.59
C GLN A 207 -2.00 -12.66 -24.42
N ALA A 208 -3.33 -12.64 -24.35
CA ALA A 208 -4.09 -13.51 -23.47
C ALA A 208 -3.89 -14.95 -23.94
N SER A 209 -2.68 -15.47 -23.74
CA SER A 209 -2.41 -16.88 -23.82
C SER A 209 -3.35 -17.53 -22.82
N SER A 210 -4.10 -18.50 -23.30
CA SER A 210 -5.17 -19.22 -22.63
C SER A 210 -4.63 -20.07 -21.48
N HIS A 211 -3.95 -19.45 -20.51
CA HIS A 211 -3.81 -19.99 -19.19
C HIS A 211 -5.22 -20.02 -18.61
N ALA A 212 -5.91 -21.11 -18.89
CA ALA A 212 -7.13 -21.49 -18.22
C ALA A 212 -6.85 -21.33 -16.73
N GLN A 213 -7.54 -20.39 -16.08
CA GLN A 213 -7.62 -20.38 -14.63
C GLN A 213 -7.98 -21.82 -14.23
N PRO A 214 -7.14 -22.51 -13.44
CA PRO A 214 -7.60 -23.74 -12.81
C PRO A 214 -8.84 -23.36 -12.00
N GLN A 215 -10.00 -23.85 -12.44
CA GLN A 215 -11.27 -23.67 -11.73
C GLN A 215 -11.22 -24.36 -10.37
#